data_AF-A0A225WVT8-F1
#
_entry.id   AF-A0A225WVT8-F1
#
_cell.length_a   1.000
_cell.length_b   1.000
_cell.length_c   1.000
_cell.angle_alpha   90.00
_cell.angle_beta   90.00
_cell.angle_gamma   90.00
#
_symmetry.space_group_name_H-M   'P 1'
#
loop_
_entity.id
_entity.type
_entity.pdbx_description
1 polymer ?
#
loop_
_entity_poly.entity_id
_entity_poly.type
_entity_poly.pdbx_seq_one_letter_code
_entity_poly.pdbx_strand_id
1 'polypeptide(L)'
;MKIVQMWLLASTLVAFVGQRNHIYGGWDADIDNFPFVTGIRANGSESENFCGGTLIAPQYALTAARCLEWYLYDVHVFLRSRLI
;
A
#
# COMPACT_ATOMS: atom_id res chain seq x y z
N MET A 1 11.74 -43.85 14.31
CA MET A 1 12.45 -42.63 13.87
C MET A 1 11.89 -42.15 12.53
N LYS A 2 10.70 -41.53 12.51
CA LYS A 2 10.07 -40.94 11.30
C LYS A 2 9.31 -39.63 11.60
N ILE A 3 9.57 -39.03 12.77
CA ILE A 3 8.83 -37.84 13.24
C ILE A 3 9.56 -36.54 12.88
N VAL A 4 10.88 -36.59 12.66
CA VAL A 4 11.71 -35.40 12.42
C VAL A 4 11.53 -34.81 11.01
N GLN A 5 11.20 -35.62 9.99
CA GLN A 5 11.01 -35.12 8.62
C GLN A 5 9.72 -34.30 8.42
N MET A 6 8.72 -34.47 9.29
CA MET A 6 7.45 -33.76 9.16
C MET A 6 7.55 -32.29 9.60
N TRP A 7 8.54 -31.95 10.43
CA TRP A 7 8.82 -30.57 10.86
C TRP A 7 9.59 -29.76 9.80
N LEU A 8 10.42 -30.40 8.98
CA LEU A 8 11.23 -29.72 7.96
C LEU A 8 10.40 -29.21 6.78
N LEU A 9 9.26 -29.84 6.48
CA LEU A 9 8.34 -29.40 5.43
C LEU A 9 7.41 -28.26 5.89
N ALA A 10 7.28 -28.04 7.20
CA ALA A 10 6.50 -26.92 7.74
C ALA A 10 7.26 -25.59 7.63
N SER A 11 8.60 -25.61 7.66
CA SER A 11 9.42 -24.40 7.63
C SER A 11 9.48 -23.71 6.26
N THR A 12 9.29 -24.42 5.15
CA THR A 12 9.18 -23.80 3.82
C THR A 12 7.82 -23.15 3.56
N LEU A 13 6.86 -23.34 4.47
CA LEU A 13 5.54 -22.68 4.46
C LEU A 13 5.45 -21.57 5.51
N VAL A 14 6.59 -21.04 5.97
CA VAL A 14 6.61 -19.66 6.48
C VAL A 14 6.46 -18.77 5.27
N ALA A 15 5.21 -18.60 4.84
CA ALA A 15 4.83 -17.61 3.86
C ALA A 15 5.50 -16.29 4.23
N PHE A 16 6.05 -15.59 3.23
CA PHE A 16 6.38 -14.18 3.33
C PHE A 16 5.14 -13.47 3.91
N VAL A 17 5.14 -13.23 5.22
CA VAL A 17 4.18 -12.32 5.84
C VAL A 17 4.65 -10.94 5.42
N GLY A 18 4.26 -10.53 4.20
CA GLY A 18 4.24 -9.14 3.84
C GLY A 18 3.45 -8.44 4.93
N GLN A 19 4.08 -7.50 5.64
CA GLN A 19 3.42 -6.66 6.61
C GLN A 19 2.30 -5.93 5.87
N ARG A 20 1.09 -6.47 5.94
CA ARG A 20 -0.06 -5.81 5.37
C ARG A 20 -0.37 -4.64 6.30
N ASN A 21 -0.14 -3.43 5.82
CA ASN A 21 -0.55 -2.20 6.50
C ASN A 21 -2.08 -2.11 6.49
N HIS A 22 -2.73 -2.88 7.35
CA HIS A 22 -4.17 -2.85 7.52
C HIS A 22 -4.57 -1.67 8.41
N ILE A 23 -5.71 -1.07 8.09
CA ILE A 23 -6.39 -0.13 8.97
C ILE A 23 -7.02 -0.95 10.11
N TYR A 24 -6.50 -0.82 11.33
CA TYR A 24 -7.02 -1.53 12.50
C TYR A 24 -8.43 -1.05 12.87
N GLY A 25 -9.35 -1.99 13.09
CA GLY A 25 -10.75 -1.69 13.44
C GLY A 25 -11.60 -1.17 12.27
N GLY A 26 -11.04 -1.14 11.06
CA GLY A 26 -11.78 -0.79 9.84
C GLY A 26 -12.40 -2.00 9.15
N TRP A 27 -13.08 -1.72 8.04
CA TRP A 27 -13.57 -2.71 7.08
C TRP A 27 -13.14 -2.31 5.67
N ASP A 28 -13.20 -3.25 4.73
CA ASP A 28 -12.85 -2.99 3.34
C ASP A 28 -13.84 -1.99 2.73
N ALA A 29 -13.30 -0.91 2.17
CA ALA A 29 -14.07 0.13 1.51
C ALA A 29 -14.19 -0.18 0.01
N ASP A 30 -15.38 0.03 -0.55
CA ASP A 30 -15.56 0.09 -2.00
C ASP A 30 -14.93 1.38 -2.54
N ILE A 31 -14.07 1.25 -3.55
CA ILE A 31 -13.37 2.36 -4.17
C ILE A 31 -14.32 3.37 -4.83
N ASP A 32 -15.49 2.89 -5.27
CA ASP A 32 -16.48 3.75 -5.93
C ASP A 32 -17.18 4.68 -4.92
N ASN A 33 -17.17 4.36 -3.62
CA ASN A 33 -17.72 5.22 -2.57
C ASN A 33 -16.78 6.37 -2.18
N PHE A 34 -15.47 6.24 -2.47
CA PHE A 34 -14.44 7.21 -2.05
C PHE A 34 -13.51 7.59 -3.21
N PRO A 35 -14.04 8.16 -4.31
CA PRO A 35 -13.27 8.42 -5.53
C PRO A 35 -12.17 9.48 -5.34
N PHE A 36 -12.26 10.27 -4.28
CA PHE A 36 -11.27 11.29 -3.93
C PHE A 36 -10.04 10.72 -3.22
N VAL A 37 -10.07 9.45 -2.77
CA VAL A 37 -8.93 8.85 -2.08
C VAL A 37 -7.80 8.60 -3.07
N THR A 38 -6.60 9.08 -2.72
CA THR A 38 -5.41 8.97 -3.56
C THR A 38 -4.31 8.20 -2.85
N GLY A 39 -3.55 7.41 -3.62
CA GLY A 39 -2.34 6.75 -3.16
C GLY A 39 -1.11 7.53 -3.61
N ILE A 40 -0.11 7.66 -2.74
CA ILE A 40 1.14 8.36 -3.04
C ILE A 40 2.28 7.35 -3.05
N ARG A 41 3.04 7.36 -4.15
CA ARG A 41 4.16 6.46 -4.43
C ARG A 41 5.45 7.23 -4.63
N ALA A 42 6.54 6.61 -4.20
CA ALA A 42 7.89 7.12 -4.33
C ALA A 42 8.70 6.17 -5.21
N ASN A 43 9.62 6.68 -6.04
CA ASN A 43 10.50 5.88 -6.90
C ASN A 43 9.75 5.15 -8.05
N GLY A 44 8.91 5.88 -8.79
CA GLY A 44 8.21 5.37 -9.98
C GLY A 44 6.81 4.82 -9.74
N SER A 45 6.17 4.39 -10.82
CA SER A 45 4.77 3.94 -10.84
C SER A 45 4.54 2.57 -10.22
N GLU A 46 5.57 1.71 -10.26
CA GLU A 46 5.52 0.31 -9.84
C GLU A 46 5.77 0.11 -8.34
N SER A 47 6.05 1.19 -7.61
CA SER A 47 6.30 1.08 -6.17
C SER A 47 5.01 0.91 -5.37
N GLU A 48 5.15 0.61 -4.09
CA GLU A 48 4.01 0.52 -3.19
C GLU A 48 3.57 1.91 -2.72
N ASN A 49 2.27 2.07 -2.44
CA ASN A 49 1.75 3.29 -1.81
C ASN A 49 2.34 3.41 -0.40
N PHE A 50 3.10 4.48 -0.14
CA PHE A 50 3.68 4.73 1.17
C PHE A 50 2.85 5.75 1.99
N CYS A 51 2.08 6.60 1.31
CA CYS A 51 1.20 7.58 1.91
C CYS A 51 -0.16 7.62 1.17
N GLY A 52 -1.15 8.22 1.84
CA GLY A 52 -2.45 8.54 1.25
C GLY A 52 -2.65 10.04 1.04
N GLY A 53 -3.71 10.39 0.33
CA GLY A 53 -4.15 11.76 0.12
C GLY A 53 -5.60 11.86 -0.33
N THR A 54 -6.04 13.10 -0.57
CA THR A 54 -7.41 13.44 -0.98
C THR A 54 -7.37 14.38 -2.18
N LEU A 55 -8.05 14.03 -3.27
CA LEU A 55 -8.24 14.90 -4.43
C LEU A 55 -9.22 16.03 -4.08
N ILE A 56 -8.75 17.26 -4.06
CA ILE A 56 -9.55 18.46 -3.72
C ILE A 56 -9.93 19.27 -4.96
N ALA A 57 -9.19 19.11 -6.06
CA ALA A 57 -9.47 19.69 -7.37
C ALA A 57 -8.76 18.86 -8.47
N PRO A 58 -9.09 19.01 -9.76
CA PRO A 58 -8.60 18.12 -10.83
C PRO A 58 -7.09 17.93 -10.94
N GLN A 59 -6.30 18.85 -10.38
CA GLN A 59 -4.84 18.83 -10.39
C GLN A 59 -4.23 19.01 -8.99
N TYR A 60 -5.04 18.94 -7.94
CA TYR A 60 -4.59 19.21 -6.57
C TYR A 60 -5.03 18.08 -5.64
N ALA A 61 -4.03 17.43 -5.03
CA ALA A 61 -4.21 16.46 -3.97
C ALA A 61 -3.68 17.03 -2.65
N LEU A 62 -4.47 16.90 -1.59
CA LEU A 62 -4.10 17.24 -0.23
C LEU A 62 -3.49 16.01 0.46
N THR A 63 -2.37 16.21 1.15
CA THR A 63 -1.69 15.16 1.93
C THR A 63 -0.97 15.77 3.13
N ALA A 64 -0.41 14.93 4.00
CA ALA A 64 0.39 15.37 5.14
C ALA A 64 1.78 15.85 4.67
N ALA A 65 2.26 16.98 5.21
CA ALA A 65 3.58 17.52 4.90
C ALA A 65 4.73 16.50 5.12
N ARG A 66 4.58 15.63 6.13
CA ARG A 66 5.56 14.58 6.45
C ARG A 66 5.73 13.53 5.35
N CYS A 67 4.72 13.35 4.48
CA CYS A 67 4.82 12.47 3.32
C CYS A 67 5.79 13.02 2.26
N LEU A 68 6.17 14.30 2.34
CA LEU A 68 7.03 15.00 1.38
C LEU A 68 8.36 15.47 2.00
N GLU A 69 8.64 15.11 3.26
CA GLU A 69 9.77 15.64 4.05
C GLU A 69 11.15 15.04 3.67
N TRP A 70 11.24 14.28 2.57
CA TRP A 70 12.45 13.62 2.09
C TRP A 70 12.57 13.78 0.57
N TYR A 71 13.80 13.91 0.05
CA TYR A 71 14.26 14.15 -1.34
C TYR A 71 13.62 13.28 -2.46
N LEU A 72 12.31 13.24 -2.54
CA LEU A 72 11.55 12.50 -3.54
C LEU A 72 11.44 13.38 -4.78
N TYR A 73 12.41 13.23 -5.70
CA TYR A 73 12.35 13.88 -7.01
C TYR A 73 11.26 13.27 -7.91
N ASP A 74 10.73 12.10 -7.54
CA ASP A 74 9.74 11.36 -8.31
C ASP A 74 8.62 10.84 -7.39
N VAL A 75 7.59 11.68 -7.23
CA VAL A 75 6.36 11.36 -6.49
C VAL A 75 5.22 11.21 -7.49
N HIS A 76 4.54 10.08 -7.43
CA HIS A 76 3.39 9.80 -8.27
C HIS A 76 2.13 9.68 -7.42
N VAL A 77 1.08 10.38 -7.84
CA VAL A 77 -0.25 10.32 -7.22
C VAL A 77 -1.13 9.43 -8.08
N PHE A 78 -1.62 8.35 -7.49
CA PHE A 78 -2.51 7.40 -8.15
C PHE A 78 -3.94 7.66 -7.73
N LEU A 79 -4.76 7.94 -8.73
CA LEU A 79 -6.21 7.96 -8.61
C LEU A 79 -6.72 6.57 -8.97
N ARG A 80 -7.66 6.05 -8.17
CA ARG A 80 -8.32 4.77 -8.41
C ARG A 80 -7.32 3.60 -8.52
N SER A 81 -7.00 2.95 -7.41
CA SER A 81 -6.06 1.82 -7.37
C SER A 81 -6.62 0.51 -7.97
N ARG A 82 -7.12 0.55 -9.20
CA ARG A 82 -7.21 -0.64 -10.06
C ARG A 82 -6.20 -0.48 -11.19
N LEU A 83 -5.09 -1.20 -11.05
CA LEU A 83 -4.41 -1.78 -12.21
C LEU A 83 -5.46 -2.57 -13.00
N ILE A 84 -5.65 -2.23 -14.27
CA ILE A 84 -6.34 -3.10 -15.22
C ILE A 84 -5.38 -4.19 -15.68
#